data_AF-A0A673BMM3-F1
#
_entry.id   AF-A0A673BMM3-F1
#
_cell.length_a   1.000
_cell.length_b   1.000
_cell.length_c   1.000
_cell.angle_alpha   90.00
_cell.angle_beta   90.00
_cell.angle_gamma   90.00
#
_symmetry.space_group_name_H-M   'P 1'
#
loop_
_entity.id
_entity.type
_entity.pdbx_description
1 polymer ?
#
loop_
_entity_poly.entity_id
_entity_poly.type
_entity_poly.pdbx_seq_one_letter_code
_entity_poly.pdbx_strand_id
1 'polypeptide(L)'
;MKWTWVLVAVLVSFGGLSLAKDSLDFPEYDGKDRVHDLNAKNYKSVMRKYDVMVVYYHDHPASNRVAQRQFEIEELALELVAQVLDEFEDEDIGVGLIDAKHDKAVAKKLGLDESDSIFIFIDDEVIEYDGELAADTLVEFIYDVLEDPVEIIDNNRELKGFENIEEDIKLVGYFKSHKSEHFEAFADAAEEFHPHIKFFATFNAKVARELELKLNEVDFYEPFIEDPVVIPGKPYSEKELVKFIEANDRPTLRKLQPHNMYEIWEDDIDGEHIIAFAEESDPDGYEFLEILKKVAEDNTDNPDLSIVWIDPDDFPLLLPHWEKTFDIDLDHPQIGVVEADDADSVWLDMDDGEDLPSVDELEDWLEDALSGEVDPDEDDDDDDDDDDDDDDDDDDDDDDDDDDDDDDDDDDDDDDDDDDDDDDDDDDDDDDDDDYDVDDDDDDDDDDDDDDDDDDDDDDDDDDDDDDDDDDDDDDDDDDDDDDDDDDDDDDDDDDDDDDDDDDDDDDDDDDDDDDDDDDDDDDDDDDDDDDDDDDDDDDD
;
A
#
# COMPACT_ATOMS: atom_id res chain seq x y z
N MET A 1 7.60 -67.55 -11.19
CA MET A 1 7.87 -66.49 -10.21
C MET A 1 8.21 -65.21 -10.96
N LYS A 2 7.20 -64.38 -11.25
CA LYS A 2 7.31 -63.01 -11.77
C LYS A 2 6.07 -62.19 -11.33
N TRP A 3 5.62 -62.41 -10.10
CA TRP A 3 4.46 -61.70 -9.53
C TRP A 3 4.88 -60.70 -8.45
N THR A 4 6.08 -60.85 -7.90
CA THR A 4 6.66 -59.92 -6.93
C THR A 4 6.98 -58.56 -7.54
N TRP A 5 7.41 -58.49 -8.80
CA TRP A 5 7.72 -57.22 -9.47
C TRP A 5 6.48 -56.43 -9.89
N VAL A 6 5.34 -57.10 -10.14
CA VAL A 6 4.07 -56.42 -10.46
C VAL A 6 3.46 -55.80 -9.20
N LEU A 7 3.59 -56.46 -8.05
CA LEU A 7 3.11 -55.92 -6.77
C LEU A 7 3.96 -54.72 -6.29
N VAL A 8 5.27 -54.71 -6.53
CA VAL A 8 6.13 -53.57 -6.19
C VAL A 8 5.83 -52.37 -7.09
N ALA A 9 5.62 -52.59 -8.40
CA ALA A 9 5.24 -51.51 -9.31
C ALA A 9 3.90 -50.87 -8.93
N VAL A 10 2.88 -51.65 -8.57
CA VAL A 10 1.57 -51.12 -8.13
C VAL A 10 1.68 -50.38 -6.79
N LEU A 11 2.52 -50.84 -5.85
CA LEU A 11 2.70 -50.15 -4.56
C LEU A 11 3.50 -48.84 -4.69
N VAL A 12 4.44 -48.74 -5.63
CA VAL A 12 5.15 -47.48 -5.92
C VAL A 12 4.24 -46.48 -6.65
N SER A 13 3.33 -46.94 -7.51
CA SER A 13 2.33 -46.07 -8.16
C SER A 13 1.26 -45.50 -7.22
N PHE A 14 1.00 -46.16 -6.08
CA PHE A 14 0.09 -45.64 -5.05
C PHE A 14 0.79 -44.86 -3.94
N GLY A 15 2.11 -45.01 -3.77
CA GLY A 15 2.90 -44.22 -2.82
C GLY A 15 3.32 -42.85 -3.35
N GLY A 16 3.45 -42.69 -4.67
CA GLY A 16 3.77 -41.41 -5.30
C GLY A 16 2.60 -40.42 -5.40
N LEU A 17 1.36 -40.87 -5.15
CA LEU A 17 0.15 -40.04 -5.19
C LEU A 17 -0.29 -39.53 -3.81
N SER A 18 0.43 -39.88 -2.73
CA SER A 18 0.16 -39.35 -1.39
C SER A 18 1.16 -38.30 -0.93
N LEU A 19 2.34 -38.20 -1.53
CA LEU A 19 3.33 -37.17 -1.19
C LEU A 19 3.07 -35.82 -1.87
N ALA A 20 2.21 -35.79 -2.88
CA ALA A 20 1.77 -34.55 -3.53
C ALA A 20 0.50 -33.96 -2.88
N LYS A 21 0.01 -34.55 -1.78
CA LYS A 21 -1.14 -34.02 -1.04
C LYS A 21 -0.71 -33.04 0.05
N ASP A 22 0.38 -33.34 0.74
CA ASP A 22 0.80 -32.59 1.93
C ASP A 22 1.60 -31.31 1.59
N SER A 23 1.70 -30.88 0.32
CA SER A 23 2.54 -29.73 -0.09
C SER A 23 1.76 -28.48 -0.51
N LEU A 24 0.42 -28.53 -0.53
CA LEU A 24 -0.46 -27.41 -0.87
C LEU A 24 -1.64 -27.33 0.13
N ASP A 25 -1.48 -27.93 1.31
CA ASP A 25 -2.46 -27.77 2.38
C ASP A 25 -2.20 -26.40 3.00
N PHE A 26 -3.15 -25.48 2.84
CA PHE A 26 -3.10 -24.18 3.50
C PHE A 26 -3.13 -24.36 5.02
N PRO A 27 -2.46 -23.49 5.80
CA PRO A 27 -2.55 -23.51 7.24
C PRO A 27 -4.01 -23.41 7.71
N GLU A 28 -4.52 -24.47 8.34
CA GLU A 28 -5.81 -24.43 9.03
C GLU A 28 -5.57 -24.01 10.48
N TYR A 29 -6.37 -23.09 11.01
CA TYR A 29 -6.28 -22.70 12.41
C TYR A 29 -6.38 -23.92 13.33
N ASP A 30 -5.36 -24.14 14.15
CA ASP A 30 -5.21 -25.35 14.96
C ASP A 30 -5.92 -25.29 16.32
N GLY A 31 -6.58 -24.17 16.63
CA GLY A 31 -7.35 -23.97 17.86
C GLY A 31 -6.51 -23.64 19.08
N LYS A 32 -5.21 -23.36 18.93
CA LYS A 32 -4.39 -22.83 20.02
C LYS A 32 -4.47 -21.32 20.06
N ASP A 33 -4.50 -20.80 21.28
CA ASP A 33 -4.45 -19.38 21.61
C ASP A 33 -2.97 -18.95 21.66
N ARG A 34 -2.57 -18.10 20.72
CA ARG A 34 -1.20 -17.58 20.57
C ARG A 34 -1.13 -16.08 20.79
N VAL A 35 -2.24 -15.36 20.60
CA VAL A 35 -2.27 -13.90 20.68
C VAL A 35 -2.25 -13.45 22.15
N HIS A 36 -1.33 -12.56 22.49
CA HIS A 36 -1.14 -12.10 23.87
C HIS A 36 -2.05 -10.92 24.21
N ASP A 37 -2.92 -11.06 25.21
CA ASP A 37 -3.57 -9.91 25.85
C ASP A 37 -2.54 -9.09 26.67
N LEU A 38 -2.07 -7.98 26.10
CA LEU A 38 -1.04 -7.13 26.66
C LEU A 38 -1.63 -6.07 27.59
N ASN A 39 -1.19 -6.12 28.84
CA ASN A 39 -1.61 -5.21 29.89
C ASN A 39 -0.45 -4.76 30.76
N ALA A 40 -0.75 -3.87 31.71
CA ALA A 40 0.26 -3.26 32.59
C ALA A 40 1.11 -4.27 33.38
N LYS A 41 0.68 -5.54 33.52
CA LYS A 41 1.39 -6.57 34.27
C LYS A 41 2.39 -7.34 33.41
N ASN A 42 2.11 -7.58 32.13
CA ASN A 42 2.86 -8.52 31.28
C ASN A 42 3.56 -7.87 30.09
N TYR A 43 3.16 -6.69 29.61
CA TYR A 43 3.63 -6.15 28.32
C TYR A 43 5.16 -6.13 28.22
N LYS A 44 5.86 -5.66 29.27
CA LYS A 44 7.34 -5.61 29.30
C LYS A 44 8.03 -6.96 29.23
N SER A 45 7.40 -8.02 29.73
CA SER A 45 7.97 -9.36 29.71
C SER A 45 7.65 -10.10 28.42
N VAL A 46 6.47 -9.84 27.84
CA VAL A 46 6.04 -10.43 26.57
C VAL A 46 6.84 -9.81 25.42
N MET A 47 6.89 -8.48 25.33
CA MET A 47 7.63 -7.79 24.27
C MET A 47 9.14 -8.07 24.27
N ARG A 48 9.74 -8.49 25.41
CA ARG A 48 11.16 -8.88 25.46
C ARG A 48 11.43 -10.32 25.02
N LYS A 49 10.37 -11.11 24.88
CA LYS A 49 10.48 -12.53 24.50
C LYS A 49 10.64 -12.68 23.00
N TYR A 50 10.14 -11.71 22.25
CA TYR A 50 10.05 -11.74 20.80
C TYR A 50 10.99 -10.69 20.23
N ASP A 51 11.61 -11.02 19.10
CA ASP A 51 12.44 -10.11 18.30
C ASP A 51 11.55 -9.12 17.55
N VAL A 52 10.38 -9.60 17.06
CA VAL A 52 9.33 -8.78 16.46
C VAL A 52 8.01 -8.94 17.21
N MET A 53 7.31 -7.84 17.48
CA MET A 53 6.00 -7.86 18.15
C MET A 53 4.97 -7.10 17.31
N VAL A 54 3.98 -7.82 16.79
CA VAL A 54 2.80 -7.28 16.10
C VAL A 54 1.72 -7.00 17.15
N VAL A 55 1.24 -5.77 17.24
CA VAL A 55 0.30 -5.34 18.28
C VAL A 55 -0.90 -4.67 17.65
N TYR A 56 -2.07 -5.30 17.75
CA TYR A 56 -3.32 -4.67 17.38
C TYR A 56 -3.88 -3.87 18.56
N TYR A 57 -3.93 -2.53 18.41
CA TYR A 57 -4.41 -1.61 19.42
C TYR A 57 -5.89 -1.33 19.22
N HIS A 58 -6.72 -2.28 19.65
CA HIS A 58 -8.12 -2.31 19.25
C HIS A 58 -9.03 -1.45 20.11
N ASP A 59 -10.14 -1.08 19.49
CA ASP A 59 -11.23 -0.37 20.14
C ASP A 59 -12.01 -1.29 21.09
N HIS A 60 -12.60 -0.76 22.16
CA HIS A 60 -13.28 -1.61 23.15
C HIS A 60 -14.70 -1.99 22.68
N PRO A 61 -15.00 -3.26 22.32
CA PRO A 61 -16.27 -3.65 21.67
C PRO A 61 -17.52 -3.49 22.57
N ALA A 62 -17.34 -3.18 23.86
CA ALA A 62 -18.39 -2.93 24.85
C ALA A 62 -19.44 -4.06 24.87
N SER A 63 -20.71 -3.73 25.15
CA SER A 63 -21.82 -4.70 25.16
C SER A 63 -22.52 -4.83 23.80
N ASN A 64 -21.97 -4.27 22.72
CA ASN A 64 -22.55 -4.35 21.39
C ASN A 64 -22.23 -5.71 20.78
N ARG A 65 -23.27 -6.50 20.50
CA ARG A 65 -23.10 -7.86 19.95
C ARG A 65 -22.47 -7.89 18.56
N VAL A 66 -22.62 -6.84 17.76
CA VAL A 66 -22.02 -6.75 16.42
C VAL A 66 -20.53 -6.47 16.55
N ALA A 67 -20.16 -5.44 17.34
CA ALA A 67 -18.76 -5.12 17.61
C ALA A 67 -18.00 -6.28 18.27
N GLN A 68 -18.63 -7.03 19.18
CA GLN A 68 -18.03 -8.26 19.74
C GLN A 68 -17.76 -9.34 18.68
N ARG A 69 -18.67 -9.48 17.70
CA ARG A 69 -18.50 -10.46 16.62
C ARG A 69 -17.43 -10.03 15.62
N GLN A 70 -17.33 -8.74 15.36
CA GLN A 70 -16.30 -8.14 14.53
C GLN A 70 -14.93 -8.38 15.16
N PHE A 71 -14.77 -8.05 16.44
CA PHE A 71 -13.54 -8.31 17.19
C PHE A 71 -13.18 -9.81 17.25
N GLU A 72 -14.17 -10.71 17.40
CA GLU A 72 -13.92 -12.17 17.33
C GLU A 72 -13.37 -12.61 15.95
N ILE A 73 -13.70 -11.91 14.85
CA ILE A 73 -13.19 -12.23 13.52
C ILE A 73 -11.75 -11.71 13.37
N GLU A 74 -11.49 -10.48 13.79
CA GLU A 74 -10.16 -9.86 13.77
C GLU A 74 -9.16 -10.65 14.63
N GLU A 75 -9.56 -11.01 15.87
CA GLU A 75 -8.75 -11.86 16.75
C GLU A 75 -8.43 -13.21 16.10
N LEU A 76 -9.39 -13.83 15.40
CA LEU A 76 -9.14 -15.09 14.69
C LEU A 76 -8.20 -14.93 13.48
N ALA A 77 -8.23 -13.80 12.78
CA ALA A 77 -7.26 -13.49 11.74
C ALA A 77 -5.86 -13.37 12.34
N LEU A 78 -5.71 -12.64 13.45
CA LEU A 78 -4.46 -12.50 14.18
C LEU A 78 -3.94 -13.81 14.78
N GLU A 79 -4.83 -14.72 15.19
CA GLU A 79 -4.46 -16.07 15.61
C GLU A 79 -3.89 -16.91 14.46
N LEU A 80 -4.42 -16.74 13.24
CA LEU A 80 -3.87 -17.38 12.06
C LEU A 80 -2.50 -16.79 11.69
N VAL A 81 -2.36 -15.46 11.74
CA VAL A 81 -1.07 -14.76 11.56
C VAL A 81 -0.04 -15.30 12.56
N ALA A 82 -0.39 -15.33 13.85
CA ALA A 82 0.47 -15.86 14.91
C ALA A 82 0.82 -17.34 14.68
N GLN A 83 -0.08 -18.14 14.13
CA GLN A 83 0.20 -19.54 13.79
C GLN A 83 1.22 -19.67 12.66
N VAL A 84 1.09 -18.87 11.60
CA VAL A 84 2.00 -18.91 10.45
C VAL A 84 3.39 -18.43 10.87
N LEU A 85 3.45 -17.32 11.61
CA LEU A 85 4.71 -16.72 12.05
C LEU A 85 5.42 -17.55 13.15
N ASP A 86 4.71 -18.35 13.95
CA ASP A 86 5.31 -19.31 14.90
C ASP A 86 6.07 -20.46 14.19
N GLU A 87 5.85 -20.66 12.89
CA GLU A 87 6.62 -21.60 12.06
C GLU A 87 7.84 -20.95 11.39
N PHE A 88 7.99 -19.62 11.48
CA PHE A 88 9.16 -18.89 11.00
C PHE A 88 10.34 -19.14 11.96
N GLU A 89 11.41 -19.78 11.47
CA GLU A 89 12.52 -20.23 12.34
C GLU A 89 13.61 -19.18 12.56
N ASP A 90 13.64 -18.12 11.74
CA ASP A 90 14.74 -17.15 11.74
C ASP A 90 14.59 -16.08 12.84
N GLU A 91 13.36 -15.69 13.20
CA GLU A 91 13.05 -14.67 14.22
C GLU A 91 11.92 -15.12 15.15
N ASP A 92 11.98 -14.80 16.45
CA ASP A 92 10.88 -15.05 17.38
C ASP A 92 9.81 -13.95 17.23
N ILE A 93 8.71 -14.23 16.52
CA ILE A 93 7.63 -13.25 16.26
C ILE A 93 6.42 -13.48 17.19
N GLY A 94 5.94 -12.40 17.83
CA GLY A 94 4.78 -12.42 18.71
C GLY A 94 3.63 -11.57 18.17
N VAL A 95 2.39 -11.98 18.44
CA VAL A 95 1.18 -11.18 18.14
C VAL A 95 0.44 -10.87 19.44
N GLY A 96 -0.08 -9.65 19.60
CA GLY A 96 -0.71 -9.21 20.83
C GLY A 96 -1.80 -8.17 20.63
N LEU A 97 -2.61 -8.00 21.67
CA LEU A 97 -3.77 -7.13 21.71
C LEU A 97 -3.61 -6.11 22.84
N ILE A 98 -3.99 -4.86 22.60
CA ILE A 98 -4.10 -3.83 23.63
C ILE A 98 -5.48 -3.18 23.52
N ASP A 99 -6.26 -3.24 24.59
CA ASP A 99 -7.58 -2.60 24.65
C ASP A 99 -7.46 -1.09 24.94
N ALA A 100 -7.96 -0.24 24.03
CA ALA A 100 -7.93 1.22 24.15
C ALA A 100 -8.56 1.80 25.42
N LYS A 101 -9.53 1.09 26.01
CA LYS A 101 -10.22 1.52 27.22
C LYS A 101 -9.54 1.01 28.48
N HIS A 102 -9.12 -0.24 28.49
CA HIS A 102 -8.58 -0.90 29.68
C HIS A 102 -7.08 -0.68 29.86
N ASP A 103 -6.32 -0.65 28.76
CA ASP A 103 -4.87 -0.67 28.74
C ASP A 103 -4.24 0.59 28.13
N LYS A 104 -4.99 1.70 28.14
CA LYS A 104 -4.55 3.06 27.76
C LYS A 104 -3.19 3.48 28.33
N ALA A 105 -2.85 3.03 29.54
CA ALA A 105 -1.57 3.35 30.18
C ALA A 105 -0.39 2.54 29.62
N VAL A 106 -0.66 1.43 28.94
CA VAL A 106 0.31 0.65 28.16
C VAL A 106 0.44 1.27 26.77
N ALA A 107 -0.68 1.49 26.06
CA ALA A 107 -0.72 2.18 24.77
C ALA A 107 0.11 3.47 24.77
N LYS A 108 -0.17 4.37 25.72
CA LYS A 108 0.58 5.63 25.90
C LYS A 108 2.09 5.45 26.15
N LYS A 109 2.53 4.31 26.70
CA LYS A 109 3.96 4.06 26.93
C LYS A 109 4.65 3.46 25.71
N LEU A 110 3.88 2.81 24.85
CA LEU A 110 4.35 2.23 23.60
C LEU A 110 4.23 3.23 22.44
N GLY A 111 3.54 4.35 22.64
CA GLY A 111 3.38 5.38 21.61
C GLY A 111 2.21 5.11 20.67
N LEU A 112 1.24 4.29 21.09
CA LEU A 112 0.07 3.97 20.28
C LEU A 112 -0.94 5.10 20.42
N ASP A 113 -1.09 5.88 19.37
CA ASP A 113 -1.91 7.08 19.34
C ASP A 113 -3.29 6.83 18.71
N GLU A 114 -3.38 5.94 17.71
CA GLU A 114 -4.61 5.60 16.99
C GLU A 114 -5.16 4.22 17.35
N SER A 115 -6.38 4.19 17.89
CA SER A 115 -7.07 2.91 18.14
C SER A 115 -7.66 2.38 16.85
N ASP A 116 -7.68 1.06 16.74
CA ASP A 116 -8.03 0.28 15.55
C ASP A 116 -6.87 0.09 14.54
N SER A 117 -5.65 0.47 14.92
CA SER A 117 -4.44 0.25 14.10
C SER A 117 -3.57 -0.91 14.60
N ILE A 118 -2.72 -1.43 13.70
CA ILE A 118 -1.72 -2.46 13.99
C ILE A 118 -0.34 -1.82 14.01
N PHE A 119 0.44 -2.10 15.05
CA PHE A 119 1.80 -1.61 15.22
C PHE A 119 2.80 -2.76 15.27
N ILE A 120 3.85 -2.70 14.48
CA ILE A 120 4.91 -3.71 14.42
C ILE A 120 6.17 -3.12 15.06
N PHE A 121 6.56 -3.71 16.18
CA PHE A 121 7.79 -3.37 16.89
C PHE A 121 8.90 -4.30 16.43
N ILE A 122 9.96 -3.76 15.84
CA ILE A 122 11.15 -4.50 15.40
C ILE A 122 12.39 -3.68 15.80
N ASP A 123 13.33 -4.34 16.49
CA ASP A 123 14.51 -3.67 17.07
C ASP A 123 14.17 -2.40 17.90
N ASP A 124 14.54 -1.21 17.41
CA ASP A 124 14.24 0.09 18.03
C ASP A 124 13.16 0.88 17.25
N GLU A 125 12.62 0.31 16.16
CA GLU A 125 11.62 0.92 15.28
C GLU A 125 10.19 0.46 15.58
N VAL A 126 9.24 1.33 15.22
CA VAL A 126 7.80 1.07 15.35
C VAL A 126 7.14 1.47 14.04
N ILE A 127 6.65 0.47 13.32
CA ILE A 127 5.97 0.62 12.03
C ILE A 127 4.46 0.56 12.29
N GLU A 128 3.73 1.53 11.76
CA GLU A 128 2.26 1.52 11.73
C GLU A 128 1.81 0.83 10.44
N TYR A 129 0.87 -0.11 10.56
CA TYR A 129 0.30 -0.83 9.43
C TYR A 129 -1.12 -0.32 9.17
N ASP A 130 -1.26 0.40 8.06
CA ASP A 130 -2.49 1.02 7.59
C ASP A 130 -3.02 0.33 6.32
N GLY A 131 -3.06 -1.01 6.39
CA GLY A 131 -3.61 -1.88 5.35
C GLY A 131 -4.80 -2.72 5.83
N GLU A 132 -5.29 -3.58 4.95
CA GLU A 132 -6.38 -4.50 5.22
C GLU A 132 -6.01 -5.45 6.38
N LEU A 133 -6.93 -5.61 7.35
CA LEU A 133 -6.81 -6.62 8.39
C LEU A 133 -7.23 -8.00 7.85
N ALA A 134 -6.37 -8.54 6.99
CA ALA A 134 -6.45 -9.89 6.45
C ALA A 134 -5.16 -10.66 6.79
N ALA A 135 -5.29 -11.97 7.07
CA ALA A 135 -4.18 -12.75 7.60
C ALA A 135 -3.05 -12.96 6.60
N ASP A 136 -3.37 -13.12 5.33
CA ASP A 136 -2.43 -13.21 4.22
C ASP A 136 -1.72 -11.87 3.97
N THR A 137 -2.48 -10.78 3.81
CA THR A 137 -1.92 -9.43 3.61
C THR A 137 -0.98 -9.03 4.75
N LEU A 138 -1.39 -9.24 6.00
CA LEU A 138 -0.56 -8.91 7.16
C LEU A 138 0.69 -9.80 7.27
N VAL A 139 0.59 -11.09 6.94
CA VAL A 139 1.76 -11.98 6.92
C VAL A 139 2.74 -11.58 5.83
N GLU A 140 2.26 -11.20 4.65
CA GLU A 140 3.08 -10.70 3.55
C GLU A 140 3.81 -9.42 3.97
N PHE A 141 3.09 -8.44 4.52
CA PHE A 141 3.69 -7.20 5.03
C PHE A 141 4.74 -7.48 6.12
N ILE A 142 4.48 -8.40 7.04
CA ILE A 142 5.46 -8.77 8.07
C ILE A 142 6.70 -9.43 7.45
N TYR A 143 6.58 -10.21 6.39
CA TYR A 143 7.75 -10.74 5.69
C TYR A 143 8.57 -9.63 5.07
N ASP A 144 7.94 -8.63 4.46
CA ASP A 144 8.63 -7.44 3.94
C ASP A 144 9.35 -6.67 5.08
N VAL A 145 8.70 -6.50 6.24
CA VAL A 145 9.34 -5.89 7.43
C VAL A 145 10.59 -6.66 7.88
N LEU A 146 10.61 -7.98 7.73
CA LEU A 146 11.74 -8.83 8.14
C LEU A 146 12.90 -8.83 7.14
N GLU A 147 12.71 -8.31 5.92
CA GLU A 147 13.79 -8.19 4.95
C GLU A 147 14.75 -7.03 5.32
N ASP A 148 15.96 -7.07 4.75
CA ASP A 148 16.93 -5.99 4.95
C ASP A 148 16.38 -4.69 4.31
N PRO A 149 16.44 -3.53 5.00
CA PRO A 149 15.87 -2.27 4.49
C PRO A 149 16.60 -1.74 3.25
N VAL A 150 17.77 -2.29 2.90
CA VAL A 150 18.49 -1.94 1.66
C VAL A 150 18.91 -3.18 0.90
N GLU A 151 18.33 -3.37 -0.29
CA GLU A 151 18.68 -4.44 -1.21
C GLU A 151 19.93 -4.13 -2.04
N ILE A 152 20.83 -5.11 -2.22
CA ILE A 152 22.08 -4.91 -2.96
C ILE A 152 21.98 -5.43 -4.40
N ILE A 153 22.16 -4.52 -5.37
CA ILE A 153 22.26 -4.85 -6.80
C ILE A 153 23.72 -5.05 -7.19
N ASP A 154 24.14 -6.30 -7.41
CA ASP A 154 25.52 -6.65 -7.80
C ASP A 154 25.62 -7.16 -9.26
N ASN A 155 24.51 -7.54 -9.88
CA ASN A 155 24.52 -8.03 -11.26
C ASN A 155 23.32 -7.59 -12.11
N ASN A 156 23.40 -7.83 -13.42
CA ASN A 156 22.40 -7.38 -14.38
C ASN A 156 21.03 -8.08 -14.22
N ARG A 157 20.96 -9.26 -13.58
CA ARG A 157 19.67 -9.91 -13.31
C ARG A 157 18.93 -9.19 -12.18
N GLU A 158 19.64 -8.81 -11.12
CA GLU A 158 19.09 -7.99 -10.03
C GLU A 158 18.72 -6.61 -10.53
N LEU A 159 19.55 -5.99 -11.39
CA LEU A 159 19.24 -4.71 -12.03
C LEU A 159 17.90 -4.76 -12.79
N LYS A 160 17.65 -5.84 -13.54
CA LYS A 160 16.34 -6.03 -14.20
C LYS A 160 15.19 -6.22 -13.24
N GLY A 161 15.44 -6.83 -12.08
CA GLY A 161 14.44 -6.93 -11.01
C GLY A 161 14.06 -5.53 -10.54
N PHE A 162 15.06 -4.72 -10.23
CA PHE A 162 14.89 -3.31 -9.86
C PHE A 162 14.16 -2.50 -10.94
N GLU A 163 14.54 -2.64 -12.22
CA GLU A 163 13.91 -1.91 -13.34
C GLU A 163 12.42 -2.25 -13.50
N ASN A 164 11.99 -3.48 -13.16
CA ASN A 164 10.61 -3.94 -13.32
C ASN A 164 9.66 -3.50 -12.19
N ILE A 165 10.15 -2.88 -11.11
CA ILE A 165 9.30 -2.37 -10.03
C ILE A 165 8.74 -1.03 -10.48
N GLU A 166 7.48 -0.97 -10.92
CA GLU A 166 6.86 0.27 -11.40
C GLU A 166 5.91 0.90 -10.39
N GLU A 167 5.33 0.11 -9.49
CA GLU A 167 4.21 0.54 -8.62
C GLU A 167 4.68 1.22 -7.33
N ASP A 168 5.90 0.94 -6.88
CA ASP A 168 6.46 1.43 -5.62
C ASP A 168 7.45 2.58 -5.83
N ILE A 169 7.47 3.52 -4.88
CA ILE A 169 8.58 4.47 -4.77
C ILE A 169 9.86 3.66 -4.50
N LYS A 170 10.90 3.90 -5.30
CA LYS A 170 12.18 3.21 -5.14
C LYS A 170 13.37 4.16 -5.27
N LEU A 171 14.40 3.91 -4.46
CA LEU A 171 15.64 4.67 -4.49
C LEU A 171 16.81 3.76 -4.84
N VAL A 172 17.79 4.26 -5.59
CA VAL A 172 19.04 3.52 -5.82
C VAL A 172 20.28 4.39 -5.65
N GLY A 173 21.18 3.96 -4.77
CA GLY A 173 22.45 4.64 -4.49
C GLY A 173 23.68 3.90 -4.98
N TYR A 174 24.65 4.60 -5.57
CA TYR A 174 25.97 4.02 -5.88
C TYR A 174 27.01 4.41 -4.83
N PHE A 175 27.48 3.45 -4.05
CA PHE A 175 28.46 3.67 -3.00
C PHE A 175 29.75 2.89 -3.20
N LYS A 176 30.79 3.24 -2.44
CA LYS A 176 32.09 2.60 -2.56
C LYS A 176 32.09 1.15 -2.03
N SER A 177 31.34 0.89 -0.95
CA SER A 177 31.23 -0.38 -0.24
C SER A 177 30.25 -0.23 0.92
N HIS A 178 29.78 -1.34 1.50
CA HIS A 178 28.99 -1.38 2.74
C HIS A 178 29.63 -0.67 3.96
N LYS A 179 30.93 -0.35 3.94
CA LYS A 179 31.63 0.38 5.02
C LYS A 179 31.74 1.89 4.78
N SER A 180 31.05 2.40 3.76
CA SER A 180 31.09 3.82 3.42
C SER A 180 30.18 4.59 4.37
N GLU A 181 30.66 5.68 4.96
CA GLU A 181 29.82 6.57 5.80
C GLU A 181 28.57 7.08 5.04
N HIS A 182 28.65 7.20 3.70
CA HIS A 182 27.51 7.59 2.87
C HIS A 182 26.50 6.46 2.62
N PHE A 183 26.95 5.20 2.70
CA PHE A 183 26.04 4.07 2.61
C PHE A 183 25.35 3.85 3.95
N GLU A 184 26.09 4.00 5.07
CA GLU A 184 25.52 3.98 6.43
C GLU A 184 24.39 5.01 6.56
N ALA A 185 24.63 6.28 6.19
CA ALA A 185 23.59 7.31 6.20
C ALA A 185 22.41 7.05 5.22
N PHE A 186 22.61 6.22 4.19
CA PHE A 186 21.53 5.83 3.27
C PHE A 186 20.72 4.65 3.83
N ALA A 187 21.37 3.70 4.50
CA ALA A 187 20.72 2.61 5.20
C ALA A 187 19.94 3.12 6.43
N ASP A 188 20.53 4.03 7.22
CA ASP A 188 19.84 4.68 8.33
C ASP A 188 18.56 5.41 7.85
N ALA A 189 18.58 6.01 6.65
CA ALA A 189 17.39 6.63 6.07
C ALA A 189 16.38 5.59 5.54
N ALA A 190 16.83 4.42 5.11
CA ALA A 190 15.95 3.36 4.63
C ALA A 190 15.14 2.74 5.77
N GLU A 191 15.73 2.60 6.96
CA GLU A 191 15.04 2.11 8.17
C GLU A 191 13.80 2.94 8.52
N GLU A 192 13.81 4.25 8.25
CA GLU A 192 12.68 5.17 8.54
C GLU A 192 11.47 4.97 7.61
N PHE A 193 11.66 4.37 6.42
CA PHE A 193 10.58 4.15 5.44
C PHE A 193 10.33 2.66 5.14
N HIS A 194 11.02 1.77 5.85
CA HIS A 194 10.88 0.33 5.63
C HIS A 194 9.53 -0.15 6.21
N PRO A 195 8.74 -0.95 5.47
CA PRO A 195 8.99 -1.51 4.13
C PRO A 195 8.26 -0.79 2.98
N HIS A 196 7.63 0.36 3.25
CA HIS A 196 6.78 1.09 2.30
C HIS A 196 7.55 1.64 1.10
N ILE A 197 8.79 2.09 1.30
CA ILE A 197 9.65 2.61 0.22
C ILE A 197 10.84 1.68 0.02
N LYS A 198 11.09 1.25 -1.23
CA LYS A 198 12.12 0.26 -1.54
C LYS A 198 13.49 0.92 -1.77
N PHE A 199 14.47 0.62 -0.93
CA PHE A 199 15.83 1.15 -1.08
C PHE A 199 16.78 0.12 -1.68
N PHE A 200 17.51 0.54 -2.70
CA PHE A 200 18.53 -0.26 -3.37
C PHE A 200 19.89 0.40 -3.29
N ALA A 201 20.94 -0.41 -3.26
CA ALA A 201 22.30 0.08 -3.37
C ALA A 201 23.14 -0.81 -4.28
N THR A 202 24.10 -0.19 -4.98
CA THR A 202 25.14 -0.92 -5.68
C THR A 202 26.51 -0.49 -5.23
N PHE A 203 27.44 -1.45 -5.18
CA PHE A 203 28.88 -1.20 -5.05
C PHE A 203 29.62 -1.52 -6.35
N ASN A 204 28.89 -1.95 -7.38
CA ASN A 204 29.42 -2.43 -8.63
C ASN A 204 29.45 -1.32 -9.68
N ALA A 205 30.65 -0.89 -10.06
CA ALA A 205 30.84 0.17 -11.05
C ALA A 205 30.31 -0.16 -12.46
N LYS A 206 29.96 -1.42 -12.75
CA LYS A 206 29.26 -1.78 -13.99
C LYS A 206 27.77 -1.48 -13.87
N VAL A 207 27.12 -1.90 -12.79
CA VAL A 207 25.70 -1.64 -12.50
C VAL A 207 25.47 -0.13 -12.43
N ALA A 208 26.28 0.58 -11.64
CA ALA A 208 26.19 2.04 -11.55
C ALA A 208 26.37 2.77 -12.89
N ARG A 209 27.07 2.18 -13.87
CA ARG A 209 27.18 2.78 -15.21
C ARG A 209 25.94 2.51 -16.06
N GLU A 210 25.27 1.38 -15.85
CA GLU A 210 24.01 1.07 -16.53
C GLU A 210 22.89 1.99 -16.01
N LEU A 211 22.87 2.27 -14.70
CA LEU A 211 22.00 3.26 -14.05
C LEU A 211 22.46 4.72 -14.18
N GLU A 212 23.54 5.00 -14.93
CA GLU A 212 24.15 6.33 -15.07
C GLU A 212 24.59 7.07 -13.76
N LEU A 213 24.55 6.39 -12.62
CA LEU A 213 24.93 6.88 -11.29
C LEU A 213 26.43 7.21 -11.14
N LYS A 214 26.71 8.35 -10.51
CA LYS A 214 28.05 8.70 -10.00
C LYS A 214 28.24 8.23 -8.56
N LEU A 215 29.50 8.15 -8.11
CA LEU A 215 29.79 7.76 -6.73
C LEU A 215 29.12 8.71 -5.72
N ASN A 216 28.41 8.12 -4.76
CA ASN A 216 27.56 8.75 -3.74
C ASN A 216 26.38 9.56 -4.32
N GLU A 217 25.97 9.28 -5.56
CA GLU A 217 24.70 9.73 -6.14
C GLU A 217 23.60 8.76 -5.69
N VAL A 218 22.42 9.31 -5.41
CA VAL A 218 21.20 8.57 -5.12
C VAL A 218 20.14 9.14 -6.06
N ASP A 219 19.50 8.24 -6.77
CA ASP A 219 18.39 8.52 -7.67
C ASP A 219 17.09 8.06 -7.00
N PHE A 220 16.06 8.91 -7.09
CA PHE A 220 14.71 8.66 -6.62
C PHE A 220 13.82 8.40 -7.83
N TYR A 221 13.09 7.31 -7.81
CA TYR A 221 12.12 6.94 -8.84
C TYR A 221 10.73 7.04 -8.21
N GLU A 222 9.92 7.90 -8.79
CA GLU A 222 8.49 7.95 -8.53
C GLU A 222 7.81 6.77 -9.25
N PRO A 223 6.73 6.18 -8.68
CA PRO A 223 5.93 5.17 -9.33
C PRO A 223 5.53 5.57 -10.75
N PHE A 224 5.63 4.60 -11.67
CA PHE A 224 5.28 4.73 -13.08
C PHE A 224 6.07 5.75 -13.90
N ILE A 225 7.06 6.43 -13.30
CA ILE A 225 7.94 7.37 -14.00
C ILE A 225 9.28 6.70 -14.33
N GLU A 226 9.64 6.63 -15.62
CA GLU A 226 10.87 5.96 -16.07
C GLU A 226 12.15 6.71 -15.66
N ASP A 227 12.13 8.05 -15.79
CA ASP A 227 13.29 8.91 -15.55
C ASP A 227 13.39 9.31 -14.07
N PRO A 228 14.51 9.04 -13.38
CA PRO A 228 14.63 9.38 -11.97
C PRO A 228 14.96 10.84 -11.71
N VAL A 229 14.62 11.28 -10.49
CA VAL A 229 15.10 12.53 -9.92
C VAL A 229 16.39 12.28 -9.12
N VAL A 230 17.50 12.85 -9.59
CA VAL A 230 18.77 12.81 -8.85
C VAL A 230 18.67 13.69 -7.61
N ILE A 231 18.78 13.12 -6.41
CA ILE A 231 18.67 13.87 -5.16
C ILE A 231 19.77 14.96 -5.11
N PRO A 232 19.43 16.24 -4.90
CA PRO A 232 20.41 17.32 -4.94
C PRO A 232 21.29 17.35 -3.68
N GLY A 233 22.52 17.85 -3.81
CA GLY A 233 23.32 18.26 -2.65
C GLY A 233 24.33 17.24 -2.09
N LYS A 234 24.61 16.13 -2.80
CA LYS A 234 25.55 15.10 -2.32
C LYS A 234 26.92 15.61 -1.83
N PRO A 235 27.56 14.93 -0.85
CA PRO A 235 27.07 13.74 -0.14
C PRO A 235 25.95 14.06 0.85
N TYR A 236 25.02 13.13 1.01
CA TYR A 236 23.83 13.29 1.84
C TYR A 236 24.08 12.82 3.28
N SER A 237 23.38 13.42 4.22
CA SER A 237 23.08 12.84 5.53
C SER A 237 21.70 12.16 5.50
N GLU A 238 21.46 11.24 6.44
CA GLU A 238 20.17 10.59 6.71
C GLU A 238 19.02 11.62 6.65
N LYS A 239 19.12 12.71 7.42
CA LYS A 239 18.13 13.80 7.46
C LYS A 239 17.89 14.53 6.14
N GLU A 240 18.89 14.58 5.26
CA GLU A 240 18.71 15.19 3.95
C GLU A 240 18.00 14.24 2.98
N LEU A 241 18.18 12.93 3.14
CA LEU A 241 17.45 11.89 2.40
C LEU A 241 16.01 11.81 2.87
N VAL A 242 15.78 11.63 4.18
CA VAL A 242 14.44 11.58 4.80
C VAL A 242 13.61 12.79 4.38
N LYS A 243 14.15 14.00 4.56
CA LYS A 243 13.46 15.23 4.17
C LYS A 243 13.14 15.30 2.66
N PHE A 244 13.99 14.73 1.80
CA PHE A 244 13.71 14.72 0.38
C PHE A 244 12.55 13.76 0.09
N ILE A 245 12.57 12.57 0.69
CA ILE A 245 11.55 11.55 0.49
C ILE A 245 10.20 12.03 1.03
N GLU A 246 10.12 12.53 2.26
CA GLU A 246 8.91 13.15 2.85
C GLU A 246 8.35 14.36 2.06
N ALA A 247 9.12 14.91 1.12
CA ALA A 247 8.67 16.02 0.28
C ALA A 247 8.20 15.56 -1.11
N ASN A 248 8.36 14.28 -1.43
CA ASN A 248 8.02 13.65 -2.70
C ASN A 248 7.38 12.26 -2.45
N ASP A 249 6.78 12.04 -1.28
CA ASP A 249 6.17 10.78 -0.84
C ASP A 249 4.72 10.61 -1.32
N ARG A 250 4.18 11.64 -1.99
CA ARG A 250 2.91 11.58 -2.73
C ARG A 250 3.17 11.56 -4.24
N PRO A 251 3.12 10.38 -4.90
CA PRO A 251 3.23 10.26 -6.34
C PRO A 251 2.04 10.88 -7.09
N THR A 252 2.27 11.27 -8.34
CA THR A 252 1.22 11.71 -9.27
C THR A 252 0.30 10.57 -9.67
N LEU A 253 0.81 9.34 -9.78
CA LEU A 253 0.01 8.13 -9.94
C LEU A 253 0.43 7.11 -8.89
N ARG A 254 -0.50 6.68 -8.05
CA ARG A 254 -0.26 5.73 -6.96
C ARG A 254 -1.25 4.58 -7.04
N LYS A 255 -0.77 3.35 -6.86
CA LYS A 255 -1.64 2.16 -6.86
C LYS A 255 -2.16 1.90 -5.46
N LEU A 256 -3.48 1.77 -5.33
CA LEU A 256 -4.11 1.28 -4.11
C LEU A 256 -3.87 -0.23 -3.99
N GLN A 257 -3.25 -0.68 -2.90
CA GLN A 257 -2.95 -2.08 -2.64
C GLN A 257 -3.49 -2.49 -1.27
N PRO A 258 -3.79 -3.78 -1.03
CA PRO A 258 -4.33 -4.21 0.25
C PRO A 258 -3.48 -3.81 1.46
N HIS A 259 -2.16 -3.73 1.34
CA HIS A 259 -1.27 -3.41 2.47
C HIS A 259 -1.11 -1.90 2.77
N ASN A 260 -1.52 -1.00 1.86
CA ASN A 260 -1.37 0.46 2.00
C ASN A 260 -2.70 1.22 1.81
N MET A 261 -3.83 0.50 1.75
CA MET A 261 -5.08 1.09 1.31
C MET A 261 -5.59 2.24 2.18
N TYR A 262 -5.39 2.18 3.51
CA TYR A 262 -5.83 3.25 4.40
C TYR A 262 -4.83 4.41 4.40
N GLU A 263 -3.52 4.12 4.33
CA GLU A 263 -2.47 5.13 4.14
C GLU A 263 -2.77 6.03 2.93
N ILE A 264 -3.10 5.42 1.78
CA ILE A 264 -3.43 6.16 0.55
C ILE A 264 -4.77 6.89 0.67
N TRP A 265 -5.79 6.26 1.26
CA TRP A 265 -7.13 6.82 1.33
C TRP A 265 -7.25 8.00 2.30
N GLU A 266 -6.47 8.00 3.38
CA GLU A 266 -6.42 9.11 4.35
C GLU A 266 -5.58 10.30 3.87
N ASP A 267 -4.79 10.10 2.82
CA ASP A 267 -3.92 11.12 2.21
C ASP A 267 -4.62 11.86 1.06
N ASP A 268 -5.79 12.45 1.32
CA ASP A 268 -6.59 13.21 0.34
C ASP A 268 -5.95 14.57 -0.07
N ILE A 269 -6.42 15.15 -1.17
CA ILE A 269 -6.13 16.54 -1.58
C ILE A 269 -7.38 17.36 -1.34
N ASP A 270 -7.34 18.26 -0.36
CA ASP A 270 -8.44 19.19 -0.04
C ASP A 270 -9.81 18.51 0.21
N GLY A 271 -9.82 17.24 0.66
CA GLY A 271 -11.03 16.45 0.93
C GLY A 271 -11.40 15.47 -0.19
N GLU A 272 -10.65 15.42 -1.28
CA GLU A 272 -11.01 14.68 -2.50
C GLU A 272 -9.90 13.74 -2.97
N HIS A 273 -10.31 12.71 -3.71
CA HIS A 273 -9.41 11.82 -4.46
C HIS A 273 -9.82 11.76 -5.94
N ILE A 274 -8.85 11.83 -6.83
CA ILE A 274 -9.03 11.42 -8.23
C ILE A 274 -8.76 9.91 -8.29
N ILE A 275 -9.79 9.13 -8.61
CA ILE A 275 -9.73 7.67 -8.62
C ILE A 275 -9.85 7.16 -10.05
N ALA A 276 -8.98 6.24 -10.44
CA ALA A 276 -9.04 5.52 -11.70
C ALA A 276 -9.18 4.01 -11.44
N PHE A 277 -10.26 3.40 -11.93
CA PHE A 277 -10.40 1.94 -11.94
C PHE A 277 -9.93 1.39 -13.29
N ALA A 278 -8.97 0.46 -13.25
CA ALA A 278 -8.50 -0.25 -14.44
C ALA A 278 -7.95 -1.62 -14.08
N GLU A 279 -8.51 -2.69 -14.64
CA GLU A 279 -7.98 -4.06 -14.48
C GLU A 279 -6.74 -4.24 -15.38
N GLU A 280 -5.56 -4.46 -14.81
CA GLU A 280 -4.32 -4.59 -15.59
C GLU A 280 -4.36 -5.79 -16.54
N SER A 281 -5.07 -6.86 -16.16
CA SER A 281 -5.21 -8.08 -16.97
C SER A 281 -6.21 -7.98 -18.12
N ASP A 282 -7.08 -6.98 -18.12
CA ASP A 282 -8.03 -6.73 -19.21
C ASP A 282 -7.38 -5.87 -20.31
N PRO A 283 -7.61 -6.15 -21.61
CA PRO A 283 -7.02 -5.35 -22.69
C PRO A 283 -7.39 -3.87 -22.66
N ASP A 284 -8.63 -3.53 -22.31
CA ASP A 284 -9.11 -2.15 -22.28
C ASP A 284 -8.59 -1.45 -21.02
N GLY A 285 -8.56 -2.17 -19.87
CA GLY A 285 -7.91 -1.70 -18.64
C GLY A 285 -6.41 -1.44 -18.80
N TYR A 286 -5.68 -2.32 -19.47
CA TYR A 286 -4.26 -2.11 -19.78
C TYR A 286 -4.04 -0.91 -20.71
N GLU A 287 -4.85 -0.75 -21.75
CA GLU A 287 -4.74 0.41 -22.66
C GLU A 287 -5.01 1.73 -21.91
N PHE A 288 -6.02 1.75 -21.05
CA PHE A 288 -6.32 2.91 -20.20
C PHE A 288 -5.22 3.21 -19.18
N LEU A 289 -4.63 2.19 -18.56
CA LEU A 289 -3.50 2.35 -17.65
C LEU A 289 -2.29 3.00 -18.34
N GLU A 290 -1.97 2.61 -19.57
CA GLU A 290 -0.87 3.23 -20.33
C GLU A 290 -1.16 4.72 -20.66
N ILE A 291 -2.43 5.09 -20.84
CA ILE A 291 -2.86 6.50 -20.96
C ILE A 291 -2.63 7.22 -19.63
N LEU A 292 -3.07 6.65 -18.51
CA LEU A 292 -2.86 7.20 -17.16
C LEU A 292 -1.38 7.42 -16.84
N LYS A 293 -0.52 6.44 -17.12
CA LYS A 293 0.93 6.56 -16.94
C LYS A 293 1.49 7.73 -17.75
N LYS A 294 1.03 7.92 -18.99
CA LYS A 294 1.49 9.02 -19.84
C LYS A 294 1.04 10.38 -19.31
N VAL A 295 -0.21 10.51 -18.88
CA VAL A 295 -0.76 11.71 -18.24
C VAL A 295 0.01 12.04 -16.96
N ALA A 296 0.28 11.05 -16.11
CA ALA A 296 1.06 11.22 -14.90
C ALA A 296 2.49 11.69 -15.21
N GLU A 297 3.14 11.11 -16.22
CA GLU A 297 4.47 11.53 -16.67
C GLU A 297 4.50 12.99 -17.16
N ASP A 298 3.50 13.40 -17.94
CA ASP A 298 3.43 14.77 -18.49
C ASP A 298 3.09 15.81 -17.39
N ASN A 299 2.53 15.38 -16.25
CA ASN A 299 2.05 16.23 -15.16
C ASN A 299 2.76 15.99 -13.80
N THR A 300 3.86 15.24 -13.75
CA THR A 300 4.62 14.91 -12.52
C THR A 300 5.08 16.11 -11.69
N ASP A 301 5.27 17.27 -12.34
CA ASP A 301 5.66 18.52 -11.67
C ASP A 301 4.47 19.25 -10.99
N ASN A 302 3.23 18.76 -11.13
CA ASN A 302 2.04 19.35 -10.53
C ASN A 302 1.77 18.77 -9.12
N PRO A 303 2.02 19.53 -8.03
CA PRO A 303 1.85 19.02 -6.67
C PRO A 303 0.39 18.83 -6.26
N ASP A 304 -0.55 19.41 -7.02
CA ASP A 304 -1.98 19.35 -6.73
C ASP A 304 -2.64 18.16 -7.46
N LEU A 305 -1.88 17.37 -8.25
CA LEU A 305 -2.38 16.19 -8.95
C LEU A 305 -1.85 14.91 -8.30
N SER A 306 -2.76 14.07 -7.79
CA SER A 306 -2.47 12.69 -7.40
C SER A 306 -3.65 11.80 -7.75
N ILE A 307 -3.40 10.81 -8.61
CA ILE A 307 -4.39 9.85 -9.11
C ILE A 307 -4.19 8.53 -8.37
N VAL A 308 -5.25 8.04 -7.73
CA VAL A 308 -5.30 6.72 -7.11
C VAL A 308 -5.78 5.71 -8.15
N TRP A 309 -4.87 4.89 -8.67
CA TRP A 309 -5.25 3.75 -9.50
C TRP A 309 -5.65 2.57 -8.63
N ILE A 310 -6.82 2.01 -8.88
CA ILE A 310 -7.33 0.81 -8.23
C ILE A 310 -7.50 -0.26 -9.30
N ASP A 311 -6.82 -1.40 -9.13
CA ASP A 311 -7.15 -2.61 -9.87
C ASP A 311 -8.34 -3.31 -9.16
N PRO A 312 -9.51 -3.43 -9.80
CA PRO A 312 -10.67 -4.12 -9.26
C PRO A 312 -10.37 -5.53 -8.73
N ASP A 313 -9.44 -6.26 -9.36
CA ASP A 313 -9.13 -7.65 -9.02
C ASP A 313 -8.41 -7.80 -7.67
N ASP A 314 -7.75 -6.73 -7.19
CA ASP A 314 -7.07 -6.70 -5.88
C ASP A 314 -8.07 -6.59 -4.72
N PHE A 315 -9.29 -6.10 -4.97
CA PHE A 315 -10.30 -5.84 -3.93
C PHE A 315 -11.67 -6.47 -4.23
N PRO A 316 -11.75 -7.80 -4.41
CA PRO A 316 -12.97 -8.47 -4.85
C PRO A 316 -14.15 -8.33 -3.86
N LEU A 317 -13.88 -8.01 -2.59
CA LEU A 317 -14.91 -7.79 -1.58
C LEU A 317 -15.52 -6.38 -1.64
N LEU A 318 -14.81 -5.41 -2.22
CA LEU A 318 -15.26 -4.02 -2.36
C LEU A 318 -15.94 -3.76 -3.70
N LEU A 319 -15.73 -4.58 -4.72
CA LEU A 319 -16.36 -4.41 -6.04
C LEU A 319 -17.87 -4.12 -5.99
N PRO A 320 -18.72 -4.95 -5.33
CA PRO A 320 -20.15 -4.69 -5.33
C PRO A 320 -20.54 -3.48 -4.49
N HIS A 321 -19.65 -3.03 -3.60
CA HIS A 321 -19.83 -1.81 -2.83
C HIS A 321 -19.54 -0.58 -3.69
N TRP A 322 -18.43 -0.55 -4.43
CA TRP A 322 -18.07 0.55 -5.31
C TRP A 322 -19.06 0.73 -6.46
N GLU A 323 -19.39 -0.34 -7.20
CA GLU A 323 -20.41 -0.28 -8.27
C GLU A 323 -21.74 0.33 -7.77
N LYS A 324 -22.15 -0.04 -6.54
CA LYS A 324 -23.39 0.44 -5.97
C LYS A 324 -23.30 1.88 -5.45
N THR A 325 -22.15 2.27 -4.91
CA THR A 325 -21.97 3.57 -4.25
C THR A 325 -21.76 4.66 -5.29
N PHE A 326 -20.93 4.37 -6.28
CA PHE A 326 -20.56 5.30 -7.35
C PHE A 326 -21.45 5.19 -8.59
N ASP A 327 -22.35 4.19 -8.65
CA ASP A 327 -23.23 3.91 -9.81
C ASP A 327 -22.47 3.71 -11.13
N ILE A 328 -21.29 3.08 -11.05
CA ILE A 328 -20.39 2.77 -12.17
C ILE A 328 -20.37 1.27 -12.48
N ASP A 329 -19.91 0.93 -13.70
CA ASP A 329 -19.67 -0.46 -14.12
C ASP A 329 -18.16 -0.75 -14.13
N LEU A 330 -17.70 -1.55 -13.16
CA LEU A 330 -16.29 -1.92 -13.02
C LEU A 330 -15.84 -3.05 -13.96
N ASP A 331 -16.73 -3.57 -14.83
CA ASP A 331 -16.34 -4.39 -15.98
C ASP A 331 -15.61 -3.54 -17.06
N HIS A 332 -15.60 -2.20 -16.92
CA HIS A 332 -14.96 -1.25 -17.83
C HIS A 332 -14.07 -0.26 -17.05
N PRO A 333 -13.04 0.34 -17.69
CA PRO A 333 -12.23 1.38 -17.05
C PRO A 333 -13.07 2.59 -16.65
N GLN A 334 -12.75 3.19 -15.50
CA GLN A 334 -13.45 4.36 -14.95
C GLN A 334 -12.43 5.38 -14.43
N ILE A 335 -12.75 6.68 -14.49
CA ILE A 335 -12.01 7.72 -13.78
C ILE A 335 -12.96 8.81 -13.28
N GLY A 336 -12.76 9.26 -12.05
CA GLY A 336 -13.68 10.17 -11.37
C GLY A 336 -13.05 10.89 -10.19
N VAL A 337 -13.75 11.90 -9.68
CA VAL A 337 -13.45 12.58 -8.42
C VAL A 337 -14.39 12.04 -7.35
N VAL A 338 -13.86 11.73 -6.18
CA VAL A 338 -14.62 11.21 -5.04
C VAL A 338 -14.30 12.03 -3.79
N GLU A 339 -15.34 12.50 -3.11
CA GLU A 339 -15.20 13.13 -1.79
C GLU A 339 -14.90 12.09 -0.70
N ALA A 340 -13.91 12.37 0.13
CA ALA A 340 -13.49 11.47 1.19
C ALA A 340 -14.52 11.35 2.34
N ASP A 341 -15.33 12.38 2.57
CA ASP A 341 -16.21 12.49 3.75
C ASP A 341 -17.54 11.73 3.62
N ASP A 342 -18.21 11.81 2.46
CA ASP A 342 -19.51 11.16 2.23
C ASP A 342 -19.59 10.26 0.99
N ALA A 343 -18.49 10.17 0.23
CA ALA A 343 -18.35 9.35 -0.97
C ALA A 343 -19.27 9.78 -2.13
N ASP A 344 -19.70 11.04 -2.16
CA ASP A 344 -20.24 11.64 -3.38
C ASP A 344 -19.16 11.71 -4.46
N SER A 345 -19.56 11.54 -5.73
CA SER A 345 -18.61 11.29 -6.81
C SER A 345 -19.14 11.71 -8.17
N VAL A 346 -18.23 12.15 -9.04
CA VAL A 346 -18.47 12.47 -10.45
C VAL A 346 -17.47 11.72 -11.34
N TRP A 347 -17.95 11.15 -12.45
CA TRP A 347 -17.15 10.25 -13.30
C TRP A 347 -17.13 10.72 -14.75
N LEU A 348 -16.00 10.50 -15.43
CA LEU A 348 -15.85 10.76 -16.86
C LEU A 348 -16.71 9.78 -17.67
N ASP A 349 -17.57 10.33 -18.54
CA ASP A 349 -18.39 9.52 -19.45
C ASP A 349 -17.53 8.94 -20.58
N MET A 350 -17.37 7.60 -20.58
CA MET A 350 -16.57 6.85 -21.55
C MET A 350 -17.39 5.86 -22.40
N ASP A 351 -18.71 6.03 -22.49
CA ASP A 351 -19.61 5.19 -23.32
C ASP A 351 -19.36 3.67 -23.12
N ASP A 352 -19.33 3.19 -21.88
CA ASP A 352 -19.07 1.78 -21.50
C ASP A 352 -17.73 1.22 -22.05
N GLY A 353 -16.68 2.04 -22.12
CA GLY A 353 -15.36 1.64 -22.58
C GLY A 353 -15.23 1.46 -24.10
N GLU A 354 -16.26 1.78 -24.90
CA GLU A 354 -16.17 1.71 -26.37
C GLU A 354 -15.24 2.79 -26.95
N ASP A 355 -15.06 3.92 -26.25
CA ASP A 355 -14.23 5.05 -26.67
C ASP A 355 -13.36 5.54 -25.48
N LEU A 356 -12.25 4.85 -25.21
CA LEU A 356 -11.24 5.31 -24.23
C LEU A 356 -10.72 6.72 -24.60
N PRO A 357 -10.51 7.61 -23.61
CA PRO A 357 -10.03 8.96 -23.86
C PRO A 357 -8.59 8.93 -24.38
N SER A 358 -8.23 9.88 -25.23
CA SER A 358 -6.82 10.15 -25.50
C SER A 358 -6.15 10.85 -24.32
N VAL A 359 -4.81 10.88 -24.30
CA VAL A 359 -4.02 11.61 -23.29
C VAL A 359 -4.49 13.06 -23.17
N ASP A 360 -4.61 13.78 -24.30
CA ASP A 360 -5.05 15.18 -24.33
C ASP A 360 -6.46 15.36 -23.74
N GLU A 361 -7.40 14.45 -24.05
CA GLU A 361 -8.79 14.52 -23.54
C GLU A 361 -8.86 14.25 -22.02
N LEU A 362 -8.01 13.35 -21.52
CA LEU A 362 -7.94 13.06 -20.10
C LEU A 362 -7.25 14.20 -19.33
N GLU A 363 -6.20 14.81 -19.88
CA GLU A 363 -5.58 16.00 -19.31
C GLU A 363 -6.57 17.16 -19.21
N ASP A 364 -7.32 17.46 -20.28
CA ASP A 364 -8.35 18.52 -20.29
C ASP A 364 -9.39 18.26 -19.17
N TRP A 365 -9.86 17.02 -18.99
CA TRP A 365 -10.82 16.68 -17.93
C TRP A 365 -10.23 16.82 -16.52
N LEU A 366 -8.97 16.43 -16.32
CA LEU A 366 -8.28 16.58 -15.04
C LEU A 366 -8.03 18.06 -14.71
N GLU A 367 -7.74 18.90 -15.70
CA GLU A 367 -7.64 20.36 -15.50
C GLU A 367 -8.97 20.93 -15.01
N ASP A 368 -10.09 20.51 -15.61
CA ASP A 368 -11.44 20.93 -15.21
C ASP A 368 -11.76 20.48 -13.77
N ALA A 369 -11.46 19.21 -13.42
CA ALA A 369 -11.60 18.66 -12.07
C ALA A 369 -10.78 19.43 -11.02
N LEU A 370 -9.48 19.63 -11.27
CA LEU A 370 -8.59 20.37 -10.36
C LEU A 370 -8.98 21.85 -10.21
N SER A 371 -9.69 22.41 -11.18
CA SER A 371 -10.17 23.79 -11.12
C SER A 371 -11.50 23.96 -10.36
N GLY A 372 -12.16 22.84 -10.01
CA GLY A 372 -13.51 22.80 -9.44
C GLY A 372 -14.60 23.08 -10.46
N GLU A 373 -14.32 22.93 -11.77
CA GLU A 373 -15.35 22.96 -12.82
C GLU A 373 -16.07 21.61 -12.95
N VAL A 374 -15.45 20.54 -12.48
CA VAL A 374 -16.06 19.21 -12.27
C VAL A 374 -16.05 18.95 -10.78
N ASP A 375 -17.18 19.23 -10.12
CA ASP A 375 -17.35 19.18 -8.67
C ASP A 375 -18.60 18.35 -8.33
N PRO A 376 -18.49 17.30 -7.49
CA PRO A 376 -19.65 16.51 -7.04
C PRO A 376 -20.76 17.34 -6.38
N ASP A 377 -20.46 18.50 -5.79
CA ASP A 377 -21.45 19.41 -5.19
C ASP A 377 -22.32 20.16 -6.24
N GLU A 378 -21.88 20.28 -7.50
CA GLU A 378 -22.57 21.09 -8.53
C GLU A 378 -23.63 20.32 -9.36
N ASP A 379 -23.69 18.98 -9.27
CA ASP A 379 -24.63 18.14 -10.04
C ASP A 379 -26.10 18.17 -9.53
N ASP A 380 -26.36 18.83 -8.40
CA ASP A 380 -27.65 18.80 -7.69
C ASP A 380 -28.66 19.91 -8.12
N ASP A 381 -28.30 20.82 -9.04
CA ASP A 381 -29.02 22.09 -9.22
C ASP A 381 -29.85 22.29 -10.52
N ASP A 382 -30.00 21.29 -11.41
CA ASP A 382 -30.56 21.55 -12.76
C ASP A 382 -31.66 20.58 -13.28
N ASP A 383 -32.64 20.19 -12.46
CA ASP A 383 -33.81 19.42 -12.95
C ASP A 383 -35.20 19.78 -12.33
N ASP A 384 -35.43 21.08 -12.09
CA ASP A 384 -36.73 21.61 -11.59
C ASP A 384 -37.41 22.56 -12.62
N ASP A 385 -37.49 22.15 -13.89
CA ASP A 385 -38.37 22.78 -14.89
C ASP A 385 -39.74 22.06 -14.92
N ASP A 386 -40.57 22.37 -13.90
CA ASP A 386 -42.01 22.06 -13.84
C ASP A 386 -42.76 22.75 -15.01
N ASP A 387 -42.90 22.05 -16.13
CA ASP A 387 -43.83 22.41 -17.21
C ASP A 387 -45.29 22.11 -16.75
N ASP A 388 -45.85 23.09 -16.03
CA ASP A 388 -47.29 23.28 -15.80
C ASP A 388 -48.03 23.42 -17.15
N ASP A 389 -48.42 22.31 -17.77
CA ASP A 389 -49.40 22.32 -18.87
C ASP A 389 -50.77 21.79 -18.38
N ASP A 390 -51.60 22.77 -18.02
CA ASP A 390 -53.05 22.71 -17.91
C ASP A 390 -53.70 21.92 -19.08
N ASP A 391 -54.40 20.83 -18.79
CA ASP A 391 -55.50 20.36 -19.63
C ASP A 391 -56.65 19.79 -18.78
N ASP A 392 -57.49 20.72 -18.33
CA ASP A 392 -58.91 20.49 -18.03
C ASP A 392 -59.64 20.02 -19.31
N ASP A 393 -60.24 18.84 -19.30
CA ASP A 393 -61.56 18.66 -19.92
C ASP A 393 -62.31 17.45 -19.35
N ASP A 394 -63.47 17.77 -18.78
CA ASP A 394 -64.52 16.92 -18.22
C ASP A 394 -65.05 15.85 -19.21
N ASP A 395 -65.52 14.71 -18.69
CA ASP A 395 -66.95 14.34 -18.63
C ASP A 395 -67.18 12.81 -18.49
N ASP A 396 -67.98 12.51 -17.46
CA ASP A 396 -69.12 11.59 -17.44
C ASP A 396 -68.94 10.05 -17.43
N ASP A 397 -69.26 9.52 -16.25
CA ASP A 397 -70.47 8.71 -15.97
C ASP A 397 -70.35 7.18 -15.73
N ASP A 398 -71.11 6.84 -14.68
CA ASP A 398 -71.86 5.60 -14.42
C ASP A 398 -71.20 4.45 -13.64
N ASP A 399 -71.43 4.55 -12.32
CA ASP A 399 -72.40 3.74 -11.56
C ASP A 399 -72.09 2.27 -11.16
N ASP A 400 -72.55 2.02 -9.93
CA ASP A 400 -72.98 0.77 -9.30
C ASP A 400 -71.89 -0.21 -8.81
N ASP A 401 -72.01 -0.86 -7.66
CA ASP A 401 -72.74 -0.74 -6.40
C ASP A 401 -72.39 -2.08 -5.68
N ASP A 402 -72.59 -2.12 -4.36
CA ASP A 402 -72.76 -3.32 -3.54
C ASP A 402 -71.51 -4.20 -3.30
N ASP A 403 -71.26 -4.76 -2.13
CA ASP A 403 -71.84 -4.67 -0.78
C ASP A 403 -70.89 -5.51 0.10
N ASP A 404 -70.80 -5.13 1.37
CA ASP A 404 -70.75 -5.97 2.58
C ASP A 404 -70.33 -7.47 2.47
N ASP A 405 -69.38 -7.87 3.32
CA ASP A 405 -69.75 -8.70 4.48
C ASP A 405 -68.58 -8.83 5.49
N ASP A 406 -68.95 -8.51 6.73
CA ASP A 406 -68.28 -8.81 7.99
C ASP A 406 -67.91 -10.30 8.14
N ASP A 407 -66.91 -10.59 8.97
CA ASP A 407 -67.02 -11.56 10.06
C ASP A 407 -65.73 -11.54 10.90
N ASP A 408 -65.75 -10.69 11.94
CA ASP A 408 -65.64 -11.04 13.35
C ASP A 408 -64.97 -12.36 13.81
N ASP A 409 -64.24 -12.18 14.92
CA ASP A 409 -64.28 -12.97 16.16
C ASP A 409 -63.12 -13.94 16.52
N ASP A 410 -62.61 -13.64 17.73
CA ASP A 410 -62.23 -14.52 18.84
C ASP A 410 -60.87 -15.26 18.79
N ASP A 411 -60.11 -15.42 19.86
CA ASP A 411 -60.15 -14.96 21.26
C ASP A 411 -58.83 -15.45 21.91
N ASP A 412 -58.43 -14.79 22.99
CA ASP A 412 -57.84 -15.30 24.25
C ASP A 412 -56.77 -16.41 24.23
N ASP A 413 -55.64 -16.17 24.89
CA ASP A 413 -55.50 -16.59 26.30
C ASP A 413 -54.19 -16.07 26.93
N ASP A 414 -54.36 -15.39 28.07
CA ASP A 414 -53.39 -15.15 29.13
C ASP A 414 -52.79 -16.47 29.64
N ASP A 415 -51.55 -16.44 30.15
CA ASP A 415 -51.21 -17.09 31.41
C ASP A 415 -49.90 -16.50 31.96
N ASP A 416 -50.07 -15.67 33.00
CA ASP A 416 -49.11 -15.43 34.07
C ASP A 416 -48.69 -16.76 34.71
N ASP A 417 -47.43 -16.88 35.13
CA ASP A 417 -47.12 -17.55 36.40
C ASP A 417 -45.74 -17.08 36.90
N ASP A 418 -45.81 -16.23 37.93
CA ASP A 418 -44.78 -16.01 38.95
C ASP A 418 -44.41 -17.35 39.62
N ASP A 419 -43.13 -17.54 39.93
CA ASP A 419 -42.72 -18.35 41.09
C ASP A 419 -41.37 -17.81 41.61
N ASP A 420 -41.48 -16.87 42.56
CA ASP A 420 -40.51 -16.70 43.64
C ASP A 420 -40.47 -17.99 44.48
N ASP A 421 -39.28 -18.46 44.85
CA ASP A 421 -39.09 -19.09 46.16
C ASP A 421 -37.63 -18.94 46.61
N ASP A 422 -37.52 -18.18 47.69
CA ASP A 422 -36.38 -17.91 48.55
C ASP A 422 -35.89 -19.18 49.32
N ASP A 423 -34.80 -18.94 50.05
CA ASP A 423 -34.43 -19.53 51.34
C ASP A 423 -33.34 -20.63 51.37
N ASP A 424 -32.17 -20.15 51.81
CA ASP A 424 -31.54 -20.50 53.09
C ASP A 424 -30.55 -21.68 53.18
N ASP A 425 -29.31 -21.25 53.45
CA ASP A 425 -28.61 -21.47 54.73
C ASP A 425 -27.47 -22.50 54.84
N ASP A 426 -26.46 -21.97 55.54
CA ASP A 426 -25.53 -22.56 56.51
C ASP A 426 -24.18 -23.13 56.01
N ASP A 427 -23.16 -22.30 56.24
CA ASP A 427 -22.08 -22.49 57.23
C ASP A 427 -21.27 -23.80 57.22
N ASP A 428 -19.95 -23.67 57.10
CA ASP A 428 -19.08 -23.86 58.26
C ASP A 428 -17.62 -23.44 57.97
N ASP A 429 -17.10 -22.69 58.93
CA ASP A 429 -15.73 -22.24 59.13
C ASP A 429 -14.68 -23.37 59.14
N ASP A 430 -13.41 -23.02 58.86
CA ASP A 430 -12.32 -23.30 59.81
C ASP A 430 -11.08 -22.46 59.43
N ASP A 431 -10.79 -21.49 60.31
CA ASP A 431 -9.49 -20.84 60.51
C ASP A 431 -8.39 -21.87 60.83
N ASP A 432 -7.14 -21.60 60.46
CA ASP A 432 -6.04 -21.57 61.44
C ASP A 432 -4.75 -21.00 60.81
N ASP A 433 -4.28 -19.92 61.46
CA ASP A 433 -2.94 -19.34 61.39
C ASP A 433 -1.85 -20.39 61.64
N ASP A 434 -0.62 -20.15 61.15
CA ASP A 434 0.62 -20.42 61.90
C ASP A 434 1.85 -19.76 61.22
N ASP A 435 2.42 -18.79 61.94
CA ASP A 435 3.72 -18.12 61.77
C ASP A 435 4.94 -19.07 61.98
N TYR A 436 6.16 -18.53 61.81
CA TYR A 436 7.50 -19.06 62.19
C TYR A 436 8.20 -19.93 61.11
N ASP A 437 9.47 -19.79 60.72
CA ASP A 437 10.68 -19.21 61.33
C ASP A 437 11.74 -18.82 60.26
N VAL A 438 12.62 -17.90 60.64
CA VAL A 438 13.94 -17.59 60.03
C VAL A 438 14.98 -18.58 60.56
N ASP A 439 15.88 -19.06 59.71
CA ASP A 439 17.29 -19.48 59.99
C ASP A 439 17.96 -19.64 58.59
N ASP A 440 18.85 -18.74 58.14
CA ASP A 440 20.32 -18.74 58.30
C ASP A 440 20.99 -20.14 58.33
N ASP A 441 21.88 -20.37 57.34
CA ASP A 441 23.14 -21.14 57.37
C ASP A 441 23.57 -21.33 55.89
N ASP A 442 24.51 -20.53 55.34
CA ASP A 442 25.97 -20.70 55.42
C ASP A 442 26.46 -22.11 55.04
N ASP A 443 27.18 -22.20 53.92
CA ASP A 443 28.38 -23.01 53.66
C ASP A 443 28.66 -22.91 52.13
N ASP A 444 29.49 -21.97 51.66
CA ASP A 444 30.96 -21.97 51.66
C ASP A 444 31.60 -23.04 50.74
N ASP A 445 32.50 -22.51 49.90
CA ASP A 445 33.82 -23.05 49.57
C ASP A 445 33.88 -24.20 48.55
N ASP A 446 34.42 -23.95 47.35
CA ASP A 446 35.86 -24.00 47.03
C ASP A 446 36.07 -25.30 46.21
N ASP A 447 36.94 -25.43 45.22
CA ASP A 447 38.00 -24.59 44.69
C ASP A 447 38.54 -25.36 43.47
N ASP A 448 39.14 -24.59 42.57
CA ASP A 448 40.47 -24.84 42.01
C ASP A 448 40.70 -25.93 40.95
N ASP A 449 41.06 -25.38 39.79
CA ASP A 449 42.42 -25.44 39.25
C ASP A 449 42.79 -26.58 38.31
N ASP A 450 42.93 -26.14 37.05
CA ASP A 450 44.24 -25.91 36.43
C ASP A 450 44.86 -26.98 35.54
N ASP A 451 45.50 -26.38 34.53
CA ASP A 451 46.76 -26.76 33.90
C ASP A 451 46.69 -27.88 32.85
N ASP A 452 47.30 -27.75 31.66
CA ASP A 452 48.04 -26.67 31.01
C ASP A 452 48.58 -27.29 29.68
N ASP A 453 49.21 -26.44 28.87
CA ASP A 453 50.30 -26.76 27.91
C ASP A 453 49.91 -27.48 26.59
N ASP A 454 50.42 -27.11 25.40
CA ASP A 454 51.45 -26.15 24.99
C ASP A 454 51.55 -26.18 23.44
N ASP A 455 51.95 -25.04 22.85
CA ASP A 455 52.96 -24.86 21.78
C ASP A 455 52.81 -25.56 20.40
N ASP A 456 53.25 -25.04 19.24
CA ASP A 456 53.99 -23.84 18.81
C ASP A 456 54.15 -23.94 17.26
N ASP A 457 54.49 -22.81 16.62
CA ASP A 457 55.35 -22.63 15.42
C ASP A 457 54.89 -23.21 14.06
N ASP A 458 55.21 -22.67 12.86
CA ASP A 458 55.91 -21.48 12.35
C ASP A 458 55.79 -21.52 10.81
N ASP A 459 55.77 -20.33 10.19
CA ASP A 459 56.47 -19.87 8.97
C ASP A 459 56.45 -20.56 7.57
N ASP A 460 56.55 -19.63 6.60
CA ASP A 460 57.25 -19.64 5.29
C ASP A 460 56.46 -19.88 3.98
N ASP A 461 56.32 -18.76 3.25
CA ASP A 461 56.78 -18.48 1.87
C ASP A 461 56.81 -19.62 0.82
N ASP A 462 56.23 -19.36 -0.35
CA ASP A 462 57.02 -19.30 -1.60
C ASP A 462 56.19 -18.77 -2.78
N ASP A 463 56.78 -17.77 -3.45
CA ASP A 463 56.51 -17.31 -4.81
C ASP A 463 56.63 -18.47 -5.83
N ASP A 464 55.91 -18.40 -6.95
CA ASP A 464 56.42 -18.81 -8.27
C ASP A 464 55.57 -18.16 -9.38
N ASP A 465 56.09 -17.07 -9.93
CA ASP A 465 55.94 -16.70 -11.34
C ASP A 465 56.54 -17.83 -12.20
N ASP A 466 55.88 -18.21 -13.29
CA ASP A 466 56.60 -18.61 -14.51
C ASP A 466 55.68 -18.46 -15.74
N ASP A 467 56.15 -17.60 -16.64
CA ASP A 467 55.76 -17.43 -18.03
C ASP A 467 55.97 -18.71 -18.87
N ASP A 468 55.35 -18.71 -20.05
CA ASP A 468 55.89 -19.16 -21.35
C ASP A 468 54.93 -20.06 -22.17
N ASP A 469 54.53 -19.44 -23.29
CA ASP A 469 54.63 -19.92 -24.68
C ASP A 469 53.65 -20.98 -25.23
N ASP A 470 52.93 -20.51 -26.26
CA ASP A 470 52.86 -21.02 -27.63
C ASP A 470 52.89 -22.55 -27.85
N ASP A 471 51.86 -23.06 -28.53
CA ASP A 471 52.08 -23.61 -29.87
C ASP A 471 50.74 -23.93 -30.57
N ASP A 472 50.69 -23.50 -31.82
CA ASP A 472 49.78 -23.89 -32.89
C ASP A 472 49.61 -25.42 -33.01
N ASP A 473 48.46 -25.86 -33.52
CA ASP A 473 48.46 -26.77 -34.67
C ASP A 473 47.04 -26.86 -35.27
N ASP A 474 46.98 -26.40 -36.52
CA ASP A 474 45.98 -26.70 -37.54
C ASP A 474 45.80 -28.23 -37.72
N ASP A 475 44.60 -28.64 -38.14
CA ASP A 475 44.43 -29.58 -39.28
C ASP A 475 42.91 -29.76 -39.56
N ASP A 476 42.45 -28.99 -40.54
CA ASP A 476 41.75 -29.36 -41.77
C ASP A 476 41.06 -30.74 -41.95
N ASP A 477 40.12 -30.69 -42.91
CA ASP A 477 39.48 -31.75 -43.71
C ASP A 477 38.16 -32.32 -43.15
N ASP A 478 37.06 -32.43 -43.90
CA ASP A 478 36.63 -31.96 -45.23
C ASP A 478 35.22 -32.54 -45.45
N ASP A 479 34.52 -32.00 -46.46
CA ASP A 479 33.51 -32.67 -47.31
C ASP A 479 32.03 -32.76 -46.84
N ASP A 480 31.25 -31.86 -47.46
CA ASP A 480 30.30 -32.15 -48.57
C ASP A 480 28.81 -31.85 -48.35
N ASP A 481 28.37 -30.87 -49.15
CA ASP A 481 27.22 -30.90 -50.08
C ASP A 481 25.78 -30.95 -49.54
N ASP A 482 25.00 -29.88 -49.75
CA ASP A 482 24.14 -29.72 -50.95
C ASP A 482 23.15 -28.53 -50.78
N ASP A 483 23.23 -27.63 -51.77
CA ASP A 483 22.14 -27.07 -52.61
C ASP A 483 21.07 -26.07 -52.10
N ASP A 484 20.92 -25.05 -52.96
CA ASP A 484 19.74 -24.26 -53.37
C ASP A 484 19.20 -23.19 -52.38
N ASP A 485 18.80 -21.97 -52.75
CA ASP A 485 18.70 -21.23 -54.02
C ASP A 485 18.23 -19.78 -53.67
N ASP A 486 18.38 -18.86 -54.62
CA ASP A 486 17.65 -17.58 -54.84
C ASP A 486 18.09 -16.34 -54.01
N ASP A 487 18.82 -15.37 -54.58
CA ASP A 487 18.39 -14.25 -55.48
C ASP A 487 17.73 -13.10 -54.64
N ASP A 488 18.07 -11.80 -54.71
CA ASP A 488 18.80 -10.95 -55.66
C ASP A 488 19.30 -9.70 -54.91
N ASP A 489 20.52 -9.27 -55.21
CA ASP A 489 21.11 -7.97 -54.87
C ASP A 489 21.02 -7.00 -56.07
N ASP A 490 20.90 -5.73 -55.72
CA ASP A 490 21.54 -4.54 -56.31
C ASP A 490 21.11 -3.95 -57.67
N ASP A 491 20.75 -2.65 -57.56
CA ASP A 491 21.32 -1.48 -58.25
C ASP A 491 21.33 -1.39 -59.79
N ASP A 492 20.72 -0.31 -60.30
CA ASP A 492 21.47 0.89 -60.76
C ASP A 492 20.55 1.84 -61.57
N ASP A 493 20.65 3.12 -61.24
CA ASP A 493 20.63 4.35 -62.06
C ASP A 493 19.77 4.45 -63.35
N ASP A 494 19.02 5.56 -63.45
CA ASP A 494 19.15 6.53 -64.57
C ASP A 494 18.17 7.72 -64.40
N ASP A 495 18.76 8.89 -64.16
CA ASP A 495 18.63 10.17 -64.89
C ASP A 495 17.29 10.84 -65.27
N ASP A 496 17.33 12.16 -65.07
CA ASP A 496 16.84 13.26 -65.92
C ASP A 496 15.42 13.87 -65.72
N ASP A 497 15.48 15.13 -65.29
CA ASP A 497 14.97 16.34 -65.96
C ASP A 497 13.56 16.90 -65.66
N ASP A 498 13.61 18.23 -65.44
CA ASP A 498 12.75 19.31 -65.92
C ASP A 498 11.61 19.87 -65.05
N ASP A 499 11.77 21.20 -64.81
CA ASP A 499 10.78 22.28 -64.92
C ASP A 499 9.66 22.36 -63.85
N ASP A 500 9.16 23.49 -63.37
CA ASP A 500 9.41 24.95 -63.50
C ASP A 500 8.35 25.61 -62.58
N ASP A 501 8.47 26.93 -62.37
CA ASP A 501 7.41 27.90 -62.04
C ASP A 501 6.87 27.90 -60.58
N ASP A 502 7.11 28.94 -59.77
CA ASP A 502 6.48 30.30 -59.74
C ASP A 502 5.72 30.35 -58.38
N ASP A 503 5.60 31.38 -57.55
CA ASP A 503 5.68 32.85 -57.60
C ASP A 503 6.02 33.30 -56.15
N ASP A 504 6.95 34.23 -55.92
CA ASP A 504 6.74 35.69 -55.78
C ASP A 504 5.73 36.10 -54.68
N ASP A 505 6.21 36.73 -53.60
CA ASP A 505 5.95 38.16 -53.34
C ASP A 505 6.54 38.61 -51.97
N ASP A 506 7.73 39.21 -52.12
CA ASP A 506 8.29 40.41 -51.49
C ASP A 506 7.42 41.29 -50.54
N ASP A 507 8.10 41.69 -49.46
CA ASP A 507 8.39 43.08 -49.04
C ASP A 507 7.46 43.92 -48.14
N ASP A 508 8.20 44.59 -47.24
CA ASP A 508 8.05 45.94 -46.68
C ASP A 508 7.04 46.15 -45.53
N ASP A 509 7.52 46.40 -44.30
CA ASP A 509 8.17 47.63 -43.78
C ASP A 509 7.15 48.69 -43.30
N ASP A 510 7.58 49.39 -42.25
CA ASP A 510 7.10 50.69 -41.74
C ASP A 510 5.76 50.67 -40.97
N ASP A 511 5.54 51.44 -39.91
CA ASP A 511 6.31 52.24 -38.95
C ASP A 511 5.20 52.96 -38.13
N ASP A 512 5.58 53.43 -36.94
CA ASP A 512 5.11 54.68 -36.34
C ASP A 512 3.76 54.82 -35.59
N ASP A 513 3.94 55.41 -34.40
CA ASP A 513 3.17 56.49 -33.75
C ASP A 513 1.89 56.12 -32.99
N ASP A 514 1.83 56.24 -31.65
CA ASP A 514 1.96 57.42 -30.74
C ASP A 514 0.56 57.83 -30.22
N ASP A 515 0.57 58.48 -29.04
CA ASP A 515 -0.48 59.20 -28.30
C ASP A 515 -1.20 58.37 -27.21
N ASP A 516 -0.90 58.54 -25.91
CA ASP A 516 -1.05 59.69 -24.98
C ASP A 516 -2.49 59.91 -24.44
N ASP A 517 -2.51 60.42 -23.19
CA ASP A 517 -3.58 60.98 -22.35
C ASP A 517 -4.17 60.01 -21.30
N ASP A 518 -3.85 60.12 -20.00
CA ASP A 518 -4.03 61.21 -18.99
C ASP A 518 -5.36 61.10 -18.20
N ASP A 519 -5.28 61.56 -16.94
CA ASP A 519 -6.30 61.84 -15.92
C ASP A 519 -6.51 60.72 -14.86
N ASP A 520 -5.89 60.75 -13.69
CA ASP A 520 -5.94 61.69 -12.53
C ASP A 520 -7.29 61.72 -11.77
N ASP A 521 -7.12 61.80 -10.44
CA ASP A 521 -8.03 62.28 -9.40
C ASP A 521 -9.18 61.35 -8.96
N ASP A 522 -9.59 61.27 -7.71
CA ASP A 522 -9.11 61.60 -6.35
C ASP A 522 -10.39 61.42 -5.49
N ASP A 523 -10.22 61.42 -4.16
CA ASP A 523 -11.24 61.77 -3.15
C ASP A 523 -12.35 60.74 -2.86
N ASP A 524 -12.78 60.49 -1.64
CA ASP A 524 -12.35 60.77 -0.26
C ASP A 524 -13.59 60.41 0.59
N ASP A 525 -13.37 60.18 1.89
CA ASP A 525 -14.29 60.53 2.99
C ASP A 525 -15.61 59.72 3.14
N ASP A 526 -16.10 59.38 4.33
CA ASP A 526 -15.65 59.47 5.74
C ASP A 526 -16.86 59.00 6.59
N ASP A 527 -16.61 58.84 7.89
CA ASP A 527 -17.54 59.05 9.01
C ASP A 527 -18.56 57.93 9.35
N ASP A 528 -18.35 57.22 10.47
CA ASP A 528 -18.72 57.59 11.87
C ASP A 528 -20.16 57.12 12.18
N ASP A 529 -20.60 56.66 13.35
CA ASP A 529 -20.09 56.55 14.71
C ASP A 529 -21.24 55.87 15.53
N ASP A 530 -20.93 55.50 16.78
CA ASP A 530 -21.84 55.45 17.95
C ASP A 530 -22.93 54.34 18.02
N ASP A 531 -23.27 53.70 19.16
CA ASP A 531 -22.88 53.81 20.58
C ASP A 531 -23.71 52.74 21.36
N ASP A 532 -23.22 52.36 22.55
CA ASP A 532 -23.97 52.05 23.80
C ASP A 532 -24.92 50.81 23.84
N ASP A 533 -25.11 50.04 24.92
CA ASP A 533 -24.79 50.14 26.35
C ASP A 533 -25.12 48.77 27.01
N ASP A 534 -24.41 48.45 28.10
CA ASP A 534 -24.83 47.86 29.40
C ASP A 534 -25.86 46.69 29.50
N ASP A 535 -25.49 45.61 30.21
CA ASP A 535 -25.90 45.38 31.63
C ASP A 535 -25.52 43.97 32.15
N ASP A 536 -24.79 43.99 33.26
CA ASP A 536 -24.71 43.10 34.42
C ASP A 536 -25.78 41.99 34.59
N ASP A 537 -25.36 40.81 35.10
CA ASP A 537 -25.72 40.38 36.46
C ASP A 537 -24.96 39.11 36.91
N ASP A 538 -24.34 39.25 38.08
CA ASP A 538 -23.88 38.20 39.00
C ASP A 538 -25.05 37.31 39.47
N ASP A 539 -24.78 36.05 39.87
CA ASP A 539 -25.09 35.61 41.24
C ASP A 539 -24.49 34.22 41.59
N ASP A 540 -23.96 34.19 42.82
CA ASP A 540 -23.31 33.13 43.60
C ASP A 540 -24.20 31.88 43.91
N ASP A 541 -23.57 30.70 44.04
CA ASP A 541 -23.42 29.96 45.34
C ASP A 541 -22.45 28.75 45.22
#